data_AF-A0A924NAI1-F1
#
_entry.id   AF-A0A924NAI1-F1
#
_cell.length_a   1.000
_cell.length_b   1.000
_cell.length_c   1.000
_cell.angle_alpha   90.00
_cell.angle_beta   90.00
_cell.angle_gamma   90.00
#
_symmetry.space_group_name_H-M   'P 1'
#
loop_
_entity.id
_entity.type
_entity.pdbx_description
1 polymer ?
#
loop_
_entity_poly.entity_id
_entity_poly.type
_entity_poly.pdbx_seq_one_letter_code
_entity_poly.pdbx_strand_id
1 'polypeptide(L)'
;MTARPFEQTVDVETPELVVLTYSLAGVGTRVLAGITDLLICVALLVGIALAVTTLGGRISLGGDRSASWGAAVLILAQFAILWGYYVLFEGLMDGQTPGKRIHRLRVVREGGYSVTFGVSAARNLVRMLDMQPGVFYLVGLTSLFFTKRGRRLGDLVAGTIVVREDFRAQDARPARGARALKAASADLETALGEDEYAVLARFTERWSTLDPLKRSVLSSQLATRFAAVLPDDGRADGTRLLELHQREQRARTHGVASRGDTGAGRERQALIAAGMTRWSAFSKRLTAAQKGGLAVLGEQGVRDFVAEYRAMSADLARLRTASSGRSLDEMFYLGRLVAGAHNLLYRDRGMGLRGAVRFLFTEVPREVRRSAAPIALAALLLFGPALIAAVSVTRVPALASQLPPAAMLQRAEDGVRRSRRGEGYIDDPQLLRPVMASSIATNNVQVTFAVFAGGMAVALPSVMMLVLNGISIGSVVGLYASKGIGGLLLAFVAPHGVLELFAICVAGGGGFLLAAALLIPGNRTRGRALVDNGRRAVRLIAASTFLLVIAGALEGFVSPIEWWPLEGKLAVSAMTVVFLVSYLRGGNRSTLPTMDADVTDSGALALAAIRARRAT
;
A
#
# COMPACT_ATOMS: atom_id res chain seq x y z
N MET A 1 -10.97 35.05 -11.33
CA MET A 1 -10.96 33.58 -11.16
C MET A 1 -9.88 33.23 -10.14
N THR A 2 -10.26 32.99 -8.90
CA THR A 2 -9.33 32.56 -7.84
C THR A 2 -8.98 31.10 -8.03
N ALA A 3 -7.69 30.81 -8.25
CA ALA A 3 -7.16 29.46 -8.41
C ALA A 3 -7.59 28.59 -7.22
N ARG A 4 -8.38 27.54 -7.48
CA ARG A 4 -8.59 26.48 -6.48
C ARG A 4 -7.23 25.81 -6.25
N PRO A 5 -6.77 25.63 -5.01
CA PRO A 5 -5.54 24.88 -4.75
C PRO A 5 -5.69 23.47 -5.32
N PHE A 6 -4.71 23.00 -6.09
CA PHE A 6 -4.67 21.65 -6.67
C PHE A 6 -4.42 20.54 -5.62
N GLU A 7 -4.45 20.87 -4.33
CA GLU A 7 -4.25 19.93 -3.23
C GLU A 7 -5.57 19.24 -2.90
N GLN A 8 -5.71 17.98 -3.33
CA GLN A 8 -6.78 17.12 -2.85
C GLN A 8 -6.46 16.66 -1.44
N THR A 9 -7.35 16.92 -0.50
CA THR A 9 -7.25 16.43 0.87
C THR A 9 -8.27 15.33 1.14
N VAL A 10 -7.94 14.43 2.08
CA VAL A 10 -8.89 13.45 2.64
C VAL A 10 -8.98 13.66 4.13
N ASP A 11 -10.19 13.92 4.56
CA ASP A 11 -10.58 14.01 5.96
C ASP A 11 -10.86 12.61 6.50
N VAL A 12 -10.13 12.24 7.55
CA VAL A 12 -10.27 10.97 8.26
C VAL A 12 -10.74 11.29 9.68
N GLU A 13 -11.94 10.86 10.02
CA GLU A 13 -12.43 10.94 11.39
C GLU A 13 -11.76 9.87 12.24
N THR A 14 -11.06 10.31 13.29
CA THR A 14 -10.48 9.43 14.31
C THR A 14 -11.56 9.01 15.31
N PRO A 15 -11.33 7.93 16.10
CA PRO A 15 -12.25 7.51 17.17
C PRO A 15 -12.52 8.61 18.21
N GLU A 16 -11.61 9.56 18.35
CA GLU A 16 -11.76 10.74 19.21
C GLU A 16 -12.56 11.88 18.56
N LEU A 17 -13.24 11.62 17.43
CA LEU A 17 -14.03 12.58 16.64
C LEU A 17 -13.20 13.77 16.12
N VAL A 18 -11.89 13.61 16.02
CA VAL A 18 -11.01 14.59 15.38
C VAL A 18 -10.84 14.22 13.92
N VAL A 19 -11.17 15.16 13.03
CA VAL A 19 -10.92 15.05 11.60
C VAL A 19 -9.45 15.31 11.30
N LEU A 20 -8.68 14.29 10.92
CA LEU A 20 -7.32 14.47 10.41
C LEU A 20 -7.38 14.67 8.89
N THR A 21 -6.94 15.84 8.44
CA THR A 21 -6.90 16.19 7.01
C THR A 21 -5.54 15.79 6.45
N TYR A 22 -5.51 14.80 5.56
CA TYR A 22 -4.31 14.35 4.87
C TYR A 22 -4.22 14.92 3.46
N SER A 23 -3.06 15.45 3.06
CA SER A 23 -2.78 15.82 1.69
C SER A 23 -2.55 14.56 0.84
N LEU A 24 -3.40 14.32 -0.17
CA LEU A 24 -3.23 13.20 -1.08
C LEU A 24 -2.00 13.43 -1.96
N ALA A 25 -1.19 12.38 -2.13
CA ALA A 25 -0.07 12.44 -3.03
C ALA A 25 -0.56 12.58 -4.48
N GLY A 26 -0.17 13.66 -5.16
CA GLY A 26 -0.46 13.88 -6.57
C GLY A 26 0.17 12.82 -7.48
N VAL A 27 -0.40 12.63 -8.67
CA VAL A 27 0.04 11.61 -9.64
C VAL A 27 1.52 11.74 -9.96
N GLY A 28 2.02 12.97 -10.22
CA GLY A 28 3.43 13.22 -10.53
C GLY A 28 4.40 12.77 -9.44
N THR A 29 4.12 13.09 -8.16
CA THR A 29 4.98 12.64 -7.04
C THR A 29 4.98 11.13 -6.87
N ARG A 30 3.86 10.44 -7.18
CA ARG A 30 3.80 8.97 -7.14
C ARG A 30 4.61 8.34 -8.27
N VAL A 31 4.54 8.91 -9.47
CA VAL A 31 5.34 8.46 -10.62
C VAL A 31 6.83 8.63 -10.32
N LEU A 32 7.24 9.79 -9.79
CA LEU A 32 8.63 10.02 -9.38
C LEU A 32 9.11 9.03 -8.31
N ALA A 33 8.28 8.74 -7.30
CA ALA A 33 8.59 7.71 -6.31
C ALA A 33 8.74 6.32 -6.97
N GLY A 34 7.85 5.96 -7.89
CA GLY A 34 7.93 4.71 -8.65
C GLY A 34 9.17 4.60 -9.55
N ILE A 35 9.56 5.69 -10.23
CA ILE A 35 10.81 5.75 -11.01
C ILE A 35 12.02 5.58 -10.10
N THR A 36 12.01 6.24 -8.94
CA THR A 36 13.11 6.13 -7.96
C THR A 36 13.26 4.69 -7.45
N ASP A 37 12.14 4.04 -7.10
CA ASP A 37 12.15 2.63 -6.71
C ASP A 37 12.58 1.71 -7.86
N LEU A 38 12.18 1.99 -9.10
CA LEU A 38 12.62 1.24 -10.27
C LEU A 38 14.13 1.35 -10.47
N LEU A 39 14.70 2.55 -10.38
CA LEU A 39 16.14 2.78 -10.47
C LEU A 39 16.90 2.04 -9.37
N ILE A 40 16.38 2.03 -8.13
CA ILE A 40 16.96 1.26 -7.02
C ILE A 40 16.93 -0.25 -7.33
N CYS A 41 15.81 -0.77 -7.83
CA CYS A 41 15.70 -2.19 -8.20
C CYS A 41 16.67 -2.56 -9.34
N VAL A 42 16.79 -1.71 -10.36
CA VAL A 42 17.74 -1.91 -11.47
C VAL A 42 19.18 -1.84 -10.99
N ALA A 43 19.53 -0.85 -10.17
CA ALA A 43 20.86 -0.71 -9.59
C ALA A 43 21.23 -1.92 -8.72
N LEU A 44 20.28 -2.44 -7.92
CA LEU A 44 20.48 -3.64 -7.12
C LEU A 44 20.73 -4.87 -8.02
N LEU A 45 19.96 -5.03 -9.10
CA LEU A 45 20.15 -6.11 -10.06
C LEU A 45 21.49 -6.02 -10.79
N VAL A 46 21.87 -4.83 -11.26
CA VAL A 46 23.17 -4.59 -11.90
C VAL A 46 24.31 -4.84 -10.90
N GLY A 47 24.16 -4.41 -9.64
CA GLY A 47 25.13 -4.68 -8.58
C GLY A 47 25.30 -6.17 -8.32
N ILE A 48 24.21 -6.94 -8.28
CA ILE A 48 24.26 -8.40 -8.14
C ILE A 48 24.90 -9.04 -9.39
N ALA A 49 24.57 -8.56 -10.59
CA ALA A 49 25.19 -9.02 -11.84
C ALA A 49 26.71 -8.82 -11.84
N LEU A 50 27.17 -7.62 -11.47
CA LEU A 50 28.60 -7.31 -11.36
C LEU A 50 29.28 -8.12 -10.26
N ALA A 51 28.63 -8.31 -9.11
CA ALA A 51 29.17 -9.15 -8.04
C ALA A 51 29.31 -10.62 -8.51
N VAL A 52 28.30 -11.16 -9.19
CA VAL A 52 28.31 -12.52 -9.73
C VAL A 52 29.43 -12.69 -10.77
N THR A 53 29.62 -11.74 -11.69
CA THR A 53 30.67 -11.85 -12.71
C THR A 53 32.08 -11.68 -12.13
N THR A 54 32.27 -10.73 -11.21
CA THR A 54 33.59 -10.48 -10.60
C THR A 54 34.00 -11.55 -9.59
N LEU A 55 33.06 -12.04 -8.79
CA LEU A 55 33.31 -13.10 -7.81
C LEU A 55 33.39 -14.47 -8.49
N GLY A 56 32.53 -14.73 -9.48
CA GLY A 56 32.56 -15.93 -10.30
C GLY A 56 33.83 -16.07 -11.14
N GLY A 57 34.46 -14.96 -11.55
CA GLY A 57 35.78 -14.97 -12.20
C GLY A 57 36.96 -15.19 -11.24
N ARG A 58 36.79 -14.95 -9.93
CA ARG A 58 37.84 -15.13 -8.90
C ARG A 58 37.82 -16.52 -8.26
N ILE A 59 36.64 -17.10 -8.14
CA ILE A 59 36.47 -18.47 -7.67
C ILE A 59 36.65 -19.34 -8.90
N SER A 60 37.73 -20.13 -8.99
CA SER A 60 38.05 -21.03 -10.11
C SER A 60 37.07 -22.22 -10.21
N LEU A 61 35.77 -21.92 -10.29
CA LEU A 61 34.71 -22.81 -10.72
C LEU A 61 34.78 -22.78 -12.24
N GLY A 62 35.33 -23.83 -12.87
CA GLY A 62 35.63 -23.90 -14.31
C GLY A 62 34.61 -23.16 -15.20
N GLY A 63 35.12 -22.39 -16.17
CA GLY A 63 34.46 -21.22 -16.79
C GLY A 63 33.01 -21.41 -17.27
N ASP A 64 32.68 -22.61 -17.74
CA ASP A 64 31.31 -22.92 -18.14
C ASP A 64 30.37 -23.00 -16.91
N ARG A 65 30.76 -23.70 -15.84
CA ARG A 65 29.90 -23.91 -14.66
C ARG A 65 29.63 -22.61 -13.91
N SER A 66 30.61 -21.72 -13.78
CA SER A 66 30.43 -20.42 -13.10
C SER A 66 29.40 -19.52 -13.80
N ALA A 67 29.36 -19.52 -15.14
CA ALA A 67 28.40 -18.73 -15.91
C ALA A 67 26.94 -19.16 -15.64
N SER A 68 26.70 -20.46 -15.54
CA SER A 68 25.34 -21.00 -15.34
C SER A 68 24.75 -20.76 -13.95
N TRP A 69 25.55 -20.98 -12.90
CA TRP A 69 25.15 -20.65 -11.53
C TRP A 69 24.97 -19.15 -11.36
N GLY A 70 25.82 -18.36 -12.01
CA GLY A 70 25.66 -16.90 -12.06
C GLY A 70 24.33 -16.47 -12.68
N ALA A 71 23.96 -17.06 -13.82
CA ALA A 71 22.67 -16.80 -14.45
C ALA A 71 21.48 -17.21 -13.56
N ALA A 72 21.54 -18.35 -12.86
CA ALA A 72 20.50 -18.76 -11.93
C ALA A 72 20.36 -17.81 -10.72
N VAL A 73 21.48 -17.37 -10.13
CA VAL A 73 21.49 -16.34 -9.08
C VAL A 73 20.83 -15.06 -9.57
N LEU A 74 21.09 -14.65 -10.82
CA LEU A 74 20.48 -13.46 -11.39
C LEU A 74 18.98 -13.59 -11.61
N ILE A 75 18.50 -14.74 -12.08
CA ILE A 75 17.07 -15.01 -12.24
C ILE A 75 16.38 -15.00 -10.86
N LEU A 76 16.97 -15.65 -9.86
CA LEU A 76 16.44 -15.66 -8.50
C LEU A 76 16.45 -14.27 -7.85
N ALA A 77 17.52 -13.48 -8.06
CA ALA A 77 17.59 -12.10 -7.60
C ALA A 77 16.54 -11.21 -8.29
N GLN A 78 16.37 -11.36 -9.60
CA GLN A 78 15.33 -10.68 -10.37
C GLN A 78 13.94 -10.99 -9.81
N PHE A 79 13.67 -12.27 -9.54
CA PHE A 79 12.43 -12.68 -8.91
C PHE A 79 12.27 -12.04 -7.52
N ALA A 80 13.24 -12.21 -6.63
CA ALA A 80 13.17 -11.69 -5.26
C ALA A 80 13.00 -10.16 -5.21
N ILE A 81 13.65 -9.43 -6.11
CA ILE A 81 13.56 -7.97 -6.18
C ILE A 81 12.21 -7.55 -6.76
N LEU A 82 11.78 -8.14 -7.87
CA LEU A 82 10.52 -7.79 -8.52
C LEU A 82 9.32 -8.07 -7.60
N TRP A 83 9.33 -9.19 -6.89
CA TRP A 83 8.20 -9.64 -6.07
C TRP A 83 8.31 -9.20 -4.60
N GLY A 84 9.52 -9.22 -4.04
CA GLY A 84 9.77 -8.99 -2.62
C GLY A 84 10.02 -7.54 -2.25
N TYR A 85 10.66 -6.73 -3.10
CA TYR A 85 11.12 -5.38 -2.73
C TYR A 85 10.01 -4.52 -2.12
N TYR A 86 8.88 -4.36 -2.82
CA TYR A 86 7.80 -3.49 -2.36
C TYR A 86 7.11 -4.01 -1.10
N VAL A 87 6.86 -5.32 -1.04
CA VAL A 87 6.24 -5.96 0.15
C VAL A 87 7.14 -5.84 1.36
N LEU A 88 8.44 -6.10 1.16
CA LEU A 88 9.44 -6.05 2.22
C LEU A 88 9.61 -4.63 2.73
N PHE A 89 9.86 -3.65 1.87
CA PHE A 89 10.09 -2.28 2.32
C PHE A 89 8.84 -1.60 2.85
N GLU A 90 7.68 -1.71 2.18
CA GLU A 90 6.43 -1.18 2.76
C GLU A 90 6.10 -1.88 4.08
N GLY A 91 6.48 -3.15 4.23
CA GLY A 91 6.33 -3.90 5.46
C GLY A 91 7.29 -3.44 6.58
N LEU A 92 8.56 -3.27 6.27
CA LEU A 92 9.59 -2.91 7.25
C LEU A 92 9.58 -1.41 7.59
N MET A 93 9.14 -0.57 6.66
CA MET A 93 9.23 0.88 6.72
C MET A 93 7.84 1.53 6.76
N ASP A 94 6.86 0.85 7.36
CA ASP A 94 5.57 1.45 7.76
C ASP A 94 4.80 2.11 6.59
N GLY A 95 4.66 1.36 5.49
CA GLY A 95 3.99 1.81 4.28
C GLY A 95 4.86 2.65 3.34
N GLN A 96 6.19 2.66 3.52
CA GLN A 96 7.13 3.38 2.67
C GLN A 96 8.08 2.42 1.94
N THR A 97 8.34 2.71 0.67
CA THR A 97 9.53 2.19 -0.03
C THR A 97 10.65 3.23 0.04
N PRO A 98 11.91 2.88 -0.21
CA PRO A 98 13.00 3.85 -0.34
C PRO A 98 12.66 5.03 -1.26
N GLY A 99 12.08 4.79 -2.44
CA GLY A 99 11.63 5.84 -3.35
C GLY A 99 10.52 6.70 -2.76
N LYS A 100 9.47 6.09 -2.18
CA LYS A 100 8.42 6.86 -1.48
C LYS A 100 8.99 7.69 -0.34
N ARG A 101 9.97 7.17 0.41
CA ARG A 101 10.60 7.88 1.53
C ARG A 101 11.37 9.11 1.06
N ILE A 102 12.11 9.00 -0.04
CA ILE A 102 12.81 10.14 -0.67
C ILE A 102 11.82 11.23 -1.05
N HIS A 103 10.69 10.85 -1.66
CA HIS A 103 9.63 11.76 -2.10
C HIS A 103 8.61 12.10 -1.00
N ARG A 104 8.89 11.76 0.27
CA ARG A 104 8.03 12.01 1.43
C ARG A 104 6.59 11.53 1.22
N LEU A 105 6.43 10.32 0.72
CA LEU A 105 5.15 9.67 0.54
C LEU A 105 5.02 8.51 1.52
N ARG A 106 3.78 8.26 1.95
CA ARG A 106 3.46 7.15 2.83
C ARG A 106 2.13 6.52 2.42
N VAL A 107 2.07 5.20 2.47
CA VAL A 107 0.81 4.48 2.34
C VAL A 107 0.15 4.38 3.71
N VAL A 108 -1.13 4.74 3.78
CA VAL A 108 -1.98 4.56 4.97
C VAL A 108 -3.28 3.89 4.58
N ARG A 109 -3.98 3.25 5.53
CA ARG A 109 -5.34 2.75 5.29
C ARG A 109 -6.33 3.91 5.25
N GLU A 110 -7.53 3.66 4.73
CA GLU A 110 -8.59 4.70 4.65
C GLU A 110 -8.94 5.35 6.00
N GLY A 111 -8.72 4.65 7.13
CA GLY A 111 -8.88 5.20 8.47
C GLY A 111 -7.63 5.85 9.08
N GLY A 112 -6.58 6.14 8.28
CA GLY A 112 -5.32 6.72 8.77
C GLY A 112 -4.37 5.72 9.44
N TYR A 113 -4.82 4.49 9.69
CA TYR A 113 -4.03 3.43 10.31
C TYR A 113 -2.84 2.95 9.46
N SER A 114 -1.84 2.39 10.14
CA SER A 114 -0.66 1.76 9.52
C SER A 114 -1.04 0.56 8.64
N VAL A 115 -0.24 0.33 7.60
CA VAL A 115 -0.39 -0.83 6.72
C VAL A 115 0.08 -2.10 7.43
N THR A 116 -0.69 -3.19 7.39
CA THR A 116 -0.24 -4.53 7.82
C THR A 116 0.45 -5.27 6.70
N PHE A 117 1.19 -6.33 7.03
CA PHE A 117 1.84 -7.19 6.05
C PHE A 117 0.85 -7.70 5.00
N GLY A 118 -0.30 -8.24 5.41
CA GLY A 118 -1.32 -8.73 4.48
C GLY A 118 -1.84 -7.64 3.54
N VAL A 119 -2.02 -6.40 4.03
CA VAL A 119 -2.46 -5.25 3.23
C VAL A 119 -1.37 -4.79 2.25
N SER A 120 -0.10 -4.78 2.66
CA SER A 120 1.01 -4.47 1.74
C SER A 120 1.20 -5.56 0.68
N ALA A 121 1.22 -6.83 1.10
CA ALA A 121 1.29 -7.98 0.19
C ALA A 121 0.15 -7.94 -0.82
N ALA A 122 -1.10 -7.68 -0.37
CA ALA A 122 -2.25 -7.47 -1.23
C ALA A 122 -2.02 -6.43 -2.32
N ARG A 123 -1.62 -5.22 -1.92
CA ARG A 123 -1.38 -4.10 -2.83
C ARG A 123 -0.32 -4.44 -3.87
N ASN A 124 0.74 -5.14 -3.45
CA ASN A 124 1.92 -5.39 -4.27
C ASN A 124 1.80 -6.64 -5.14
N LEU A 125 0.95 -7.61 -4.76
CA LEU A 125 0.54 -8.69 -5.65
C LEU A 125 -0.36 -8.15 -6.78
N VAL A 126 -1.29 -7.24 -6.45
CA VAL A 126 -2.13 -6.56 -7.46
C VAL A 126 -1.32 -5.59 -8.32
N ARG A 127 -0.13 -5.14 -7.88
CA ARG A 127 0.79 -4.32 -8.69
C ARG A 127 1.14 -5.00 -10.02
N MET A 128 1.20 -6.33 -10.06
CA MET A 128 1.46 -7.07 -11.30
C MET A 128 0.36 -6.84 -12.35
N LEU A 129 -0.87 -6.66 -11.88
CA LEU A 129 -2.02 -6.32 -12.72
C LEU A 129 -1.93 -4.86 -13.18
N ASP A 130 -1.54 -3.97 -12.27
CA ASP A 130 -1.31 -2.55 -12.59
C ASP A 130 -0.23 -2.37 -13.65
N MET A 131 0.74 -3.30 -13.75
CA MET A 131 1.84 -3.26 -14.72
C MET A 131 1.42 -3.59 -16.15
N GLN A 132 0.29 -4.28 -16.36
CA GLN A 132 -0.09 -4.77 -17.69
C GLN A 132 -0.51 -3.64 -18.67
N PRO A 133 -0.25 -3.80 -19.99
CA PRO A 133 0.60 -4.83 -20.61
C PRO A 133 2.09 -4.50 -20.41
N GLY A 134 2.86 -5.46 -19.88
CA GLY A 134 4.32 -5.33 -19.73
C GLY A 134 4.79 -4.51 -18.52
N VAL A 135 5.79 -3.64 -18.71
CA VAL A 135 6.37 -2.78 -17.64
C VAL A 135 5.76 -1.37 -17.65
N PHE A 136 4.85 -1.09 -18.59
CA PHE A 136 4.35 0.26 -18.87
C PHE A 136 3.32 0.79 -17.87
N TYR A 137 2.91 0.01 -16.87
CA TYR A 137 2.01 0.44 -15.78
C TYR A 137 0.67 1.04 -16.26
N LEU A 138 0.22 0.67 -17.46
CA LEU A 138 -0.91 1.31 -18.13
C LEU A 138 -2.19 1.18 -17.30
N VAL A 139 -2.47 -0.01 -16.77
CA VAL A 139 -3.63 -0.27 -15.89
C VAL A 139 -3.52 0.51 -14.57
N GLY A 140 -2.32 0.61 -13.99
CA GLY A 140 -2.06 1.38 -12.78
C GLY A 140 -2.26 2.88 -12.98
N LEU A 141 -1.71 3.44 -14.06
CA LEU A 141 -1.86 4.85 -14.44
C LEU A 141 -3.31 5.21 -14.76
N THR A 142 -3.99 4.39 -15.55
CA THR A 142 -5.41 4.62 -15.88
C THR A 142 -6.29 4.60 -14.63
N SER A 143 -6.16 3.59 -13.75
CA SER A 143 -6.95 3.54 -12.50
C SER A 143 -6.71 4.75 -11.58
N LEU A 144 -5.49 5.29 -11.57
CA LEU A 144 -5.14 6.54 -10.89
C LEU A 144 -5.91 7.76 -11.44
N PHE A 145 -6.11 7.86 -12.75
CA PHE A 145 -6.85 8.95 -13.38
C PHE A 145 -8.38 8.83 -13.21
N PHE A 146 -8.91 7.61 -13.24
CA PHE A 146 -10.37 7.39 -13.18
C PHE A 146 -10.93 7.35 -11.75
N THR A 147 -10.07 7.28 -10.72
CA THR A 147 -10.53 7.22 -9.33
C THR A 147 -10.50 8.60 -8.68
N LYS A 148 -11.62 9.02 -8.07
CA LYS A 148 -11.76 10.33 -7.38
C LYS A 148 -10.71 10.62 -6.30
N ARG A 149 -10.13 9.59 -5.67
CA ARG A 149 -9.08 9.69 -4.63
C ARG A 149 -7.67 9.36 -5.17
N GLY A 150 -7.52 9.24 -6.49
CA GLY A 150 -6.27 8.86 -7.15
C GLY A 150 -5.71 7.54 -6.63
N ARG A 151 -6.46 6.44 -6.66
CA ARG A 151 -6.04 5.14 -6.12
C ARG A 151 -5.79 4.16 -7.26
N ARG A 152 -4.67 3.43 -7.24
CA ARG A 152 -4.45 2.32 -8.19
C ARG A 152 -5.33 1.12 -7.82
N LEU A 153 -5.47 0.11 -8.69
CA LEU A 153 -6.27 -1.09 -8.37
C LEU A 153 -5.80 -1.75 -7.08
N GLY A 154 -4.48 -1.86 -6.87
CA GLY A 154 -3.93 -2.39 -5.63
C GLY A 154 -4.32 -1.58 -4.39
N ASP A 155 -4.45 -0.25 -4.50
CA ASP A 155 -4.86 0.62 -3.40
C ASP A 155 -6.36 0.46 -3.08
N LEU A 156 -7.18 0.24 -4.11
CA LEU A 156 -8.62 -0.01 -4.00
C LEU A 156 -8.90 -1.33 -3.29
N VAL A 157 -8.29 -2.42 -3.77
CA VAL A 157 -8.45 -3.76 -3.21
C VAL A 157 -8.02 -3.81 -1.74
N ALA A 158 -6.92 -3.12 -1.42
CA ALA A 158 -6.35 -3.14 -0.08
C ALA A 158 -6.95 -2.09 0.88
N GLY A 159 -7.85 -1.21 0.42
CA GLY A 159 -8.42 -0.19 1.31
C GLY A 159 -7.40 0.86 1.77
N THR A 160 -6.47 1.24 0.90
CA THR A 160 -5.37 2.16 1.21
C THR A 160 -5.35 3.40 0.33
N ILE A 161 -4.70 4.44 0.83
CA ILE A 161 -4.44 5.72 0.16
C ILE A 161 -2.96 6.09 0.34
N VAL A 162 -2.44 6.89 -0.58
CA VAL A 162 -1.07 7.42 -0.49
C VAL A 162 -1.15 8.89 -0.13
N VAL A 163 -0.57 9.23 1.01
CA VAL A 163 -0.55 10.58 1.57
C VAL A 163 0.85 11.16 1.48
N ARG A 164 0.94 12.48 1.34
CA ARG A 164 2.20 13.19 1.48
C ARG A 164 2.51 13.32 2.96
N GLU A 165 3.74 13.00 3.30
CA GLU A 165 4.29 13.13 4.63
C GLU A 165 4.84 14.54 4.78
N ASP A 166 3.95 15.52 4.97
CA ASP A 166 4.32 16.85 5.44
C ASP A 166 4.65 16.84 6.97
N PHE A 167 4.75 15.65 7.56
CA PHE A 167 4.93 15.37 8.99
C PHE A 167 6.38 15.51 9.48
N ARG A 168 7.10 16.57 9.09
CA ARG A 168 8.24 17.00 9.90
C ARG A 168 7.75 17.94 11.00
N ALA A 169 7.58 17.38 12.21
CA ALA A 169 7.43 18.15 13.44
C ALA A 169 8.61 19.14 13.66
N GLN A 170 9.75 18.91 13.01
CA GLN A 170 10.97 19.71 13.15
C GLN A 170 10.91 21.08 12.47
N ASP A 171 10.08 21.28 11.45
CA ASP A 171 9.98 22.58 10.76
C ASP A 171 8.87 23.46 11.34
N ALA A 172 8.06 22.90 12.23
CA ALA A 172 7.23 23.66 13.17
C ALA A 172 8.10 24.17 14.31
N ARG A 173 9.00 25.12 14.01
CA ARG A 173 9.40 26.03 15.08
C ARG A 173 8.09 26.57 15.66
N PRO A 174 7.88 26.59 16.99
CA PRO A 174 6.85 27.46 17.53
C PRO A 174 7.12 28.79 16.84
N ALA A 175 6.14 29.31 16.10
CA ALA A 175 6.30 30.62 15.47
C ALA A 175 6.91 31.53 16.55
N ARG A 176 7.79 32.46 16.16
CA ARG A 176 8.48 33.38 17.07
C ARG A 176 7.52 34.06 18.10
N GLY A 177 6.21 33.95 17.90
CA GLY A 177 5.11 34.15 18.82
C GLY A 177 5.20 33.59 20.25
N ALA A 178 5.92 32.53 20.64
CA ALA A 178 5.90 32.16 22.08
C ALA A 178 6.54 33.25 22.99
N ARG A 179 7.54 33.98 22.47
CA ARG A 179 8.15 35.13 23.16
C ARG A 179 7.40 36.43 22.89
N ALA A 180 6.76 36.56 21.72
CA ALA A 180 5.97 37.73 21.36
C ALA A 180 4.55 37.71 21.95
N LEU A 181 3.93 36.56 22.22
CA LEU A 181 2.62 36.39 22.88
C LEU A 181 2.72 36.74 24.37
N LYS A 182 3.86 36.48 25.00
CA LYS A 182 4.16 36.93 26.37
C LYS A 182 4.43 38.44 26.45
N ALA A 183 4.79 39.06 25.33
CA ALA A 183 4.90 40.52 25.20
C ALA A 183 3.57 41.16 24.78
N ALA A 184 2.78 40.48 23.95
CA ALA A 184 1.45 40.89 23.50
C ALA A 184 0.37 40.64 24.57
N SER A 185 0.63 39.82 25.58
CA SER A 185 -0.24 39.71 26.76
C SER A 185 -0.29 40.99 27.61
N ALA A 186 0.53 42.01 27.29
CA ALA A 186 0.43 43.33 27.88
C ALA A 186 -0.75 44.14 27.31
N ASP A 187 -1.19 43.87 26.07
CA ASP A 187 -2.38 44.46 25.44
C ASP A 187 -3.33 43.32 25.03
N LEU A 188 -4.29 42.99 25.91
CA LEU A 188 -5.22 41.85 25.73
C LEU A 188 -6.24 42.03 24.59
N GLU A 189 -6.30 43.21 23.97
CA GLU A 189 -7.25 43.55 22.91
C GLU A 189 -6.57 44.39 21.81
N THR A 190 -7.04 44.26 20.57
CA THR A 190 -6.66 45.19 19.50
C THR A 190 -7.14 46.61 19.84
N ALA A 191 -6.50 47.63 19.29
CA ALA A 191 -6.89 49.02 19.47
C ALA A 191 -8.23 49.34 18.78
N LEU A 192 -8.56 48.63 17.69
CA LEU A 192 -9.77 48.83 16.89
C LEU A 192 -10.74 47.64 16.97
N GLY A 193 -12.04 47.87 16.81
CA GLY A 193 -13.03 46.83 16.52
C GLY A 193 -12.92 46.27 15.08
N GLU A 194 -13.64 45.19 14.74
CA GLU A 194 -13.62 44.62 13.37
C GLU A 194 -14.11 45.64 12.32
N ASP A 195 -15.21 46.34 12.60
CA ASP A 195 -15.76 47.36 11.68
C ASP A 195 -14.82 48.56 11.51
N GLU A 196 -14.19 48.99 12.60
CA GLU A 196 -13.22 50.09 12.59
C GLU A 196 -11.97 49.73 11.79
N TYR A 197 -11.48 48.50 11.96
CA TYR A 197 -10.36 47.98 11.18
C TYR A 197 -10.71 47.82 9.70
N ALA A 198 -11.93 47.36 9.37
CA ALA A 198 -12.38 47.22 7.98
C ALA A 198 -12.40 48.58 7.25
N VAL A 199 -12.83 49.65 7.94
CA VAL A 199 -12.79 51.01 7.41
C VAL A 199 -11.35 51.48 7.18
N LEU A 200 -10.46 51.25 8.15
CA LEU A 200 -9.04 51.62 8.03
C LEU A 200 -8.35 50.83 6.91
N ALA A 201 -8.60 49.53 6.79
CA ALA A 201 -8.02 48.65 5.77
C ALA A 201 -8.41 49.08 4.34
N ARG A 202 -9.70 49.37 4.12
CA ARG A 202 -10.18 49.87 2.82
C ARG A 202 -9.54 51.20 2.43
N PHE A 203 -9.31 52.07 3.41
CA PHE A 203 -8.63 53.33 3.20
C PHE A 203 -7.16 53.12 2.81
N THR A 204 -6.43 52.27 3.53
CA THR A 204 -5.01 51.98 3.27
C THR A 204 -4.79 51.23 1.96
N GLU A 205 -5.68 50.32 1.58
CA GLU A 205 -5.64 49.63 0.28
C GLU A 205 -5.74 50.61 -0.90
N ARG A 206 -6.56 51.65 -0.75
CA ARG A 206 -6.78 52.67 -1.79
C ARG A 206 -5.87 53.87 -1.66
N TRP A 207 -5.03 53.93 -0.62
CA TRP A 207 -4.18 55.08 -0.29
C TRP A 207 -3.43 55.63 -1.50
N SER A 208 -2.73 54.76 -2.24
CA SER A 208 -1.93 55.13 -3.42
C SER A 208 -2.77 55.56 -4.62
N THR A 209 -4.03 55.15 -4.70
CA THR A 209 -4.96 55.40 -5.82
C THR A 209 -5.88 56.61 -5.62
N LEU A 210 -5.97 57.13 -4.38
CA LEU A 210 -6.80 58.29 -4.07
C LEU A 210 -6.16 59.58 -4.56
N ASP A 211 -6.99 60.48 -5.08
CA ASP A 211 -6.62 61.86 -5.40
C ASP A 211 -6.00 62.57 -4.17
N PRO A 212 -4.93 63.37 -4.33
CA PRO A 212 -4.21 63.97 -3.20
C PRO A 212 -5.06 64.85 -2.28
N LEU A 213 -6.01 65.62 -2.82
CA LEU A 213 -6.92 66.47 -2.03
C LEU A 213 -7.93 65.63 -1.26
N LYS A 214 -8.49 64.59 -1.90
CA LYS A 214 -9.41 63.67 -1.20
C LYS A 214 -8.70 62.84 -0.13
N ARG A 215 -7.44 62.48 -0.39
CA ARG A 215 -6.59 61.74 0.54
C ARG A 215 -6.34 62.53 1.82
N SER A 216 -6.04 63.84 1.73
CA SER A 216 -5.82 64.67 2.92
C SER A 216 -7.09 64.81 3.76
N VAL A 217 -8.24 65.07 3.11
CA VAL A 217 -9.53 65.21 3.79
C VAL A 217 -9.93 63.92 4.50
N LEU A 218 -9.84 62.77 3.82
CA LEU A 218 -10.17 61.46 4.43
C LEU A 218 -9.18 61.07 5.54
N SER A 219 -7.89 61.41 5.37
CA SER A 219 -6.89 61.20 6.43
C SER A 219 -7.26 61.96 7.69
N SER A 220 -7.65 63.23 7.56
CA SER A 220 -8.04 64.06 8.69
C SER A 220 -9.31 63.54 9.37
N GLN A 221 -10.34 63.17 8.60
CA GLN A 221 -11.57 62.57 9.15
C GLN A 221 -11.33 61.27 9.91
N LEU A 222 -10.50 60.37 9.36
CA LEU A 222 -10.14 59.12 10.01
C LEU A 222 -9.22 59.34 11.21
N ALA A 223 -8.31 60.32 11.16
CA ALA A 223 -7.45 60.69 12.28
C ALA A 223 -8.27 61.26 13.45
N THR A 224 -9.29 62.09 13.18
CA THR A 224 -10.23 62.54 14.21
C THR A 224 -11.02 61.36 14.79
N ARG A 225 -11.50 60.44 13.94
CA ARG A 225 -12.25 59.26 14.39
C ARG A 225 -11.43 58.31 15.27
N PHE A 226 -10.14 58.17 14.99
CA PHE A 226 -9.22 57.28 15.71
C PHE A 226 -8.30 58.01 16.68
N ALA A 227 -8.61 59.27 17.05
CA ALA A 227 -7.75 60.11 17.87
C ALA A 227 -7.36 59.47 19.21
N ALA A 228 -8.24 58.66 19.80
CA ALA A 228 -7.99 57.97 21.07
C ALA A 228 -6.88 56.90 21.02
N VAL A 229 -6.52 56.42 19.82
CA VAL A 229 -5.56 55.32 19.60
C VAL A 229 -4.40 55.70 18.68
N LEU A 230 -4.41 56.93 18.15
CA LEU A 230 -3.34 57.49 17.33
C LEU A 230 -2.33 58.24 18.24
N PRO A 231 -1.01 58.06 18.02
CA PRO A 231 0.00 58.83 18.74
C PRO A 231 -0.01 60.31 18.31
N ASP A 232 0.12 61.20 19.29
CA ASP A 232 0.23 62.64 19.06
C ASP A 232 1.71 63.05 18.99
N ASP A 233 2.30 62.83 17.83
CA ASP A 233 3.74 62.98 17.57
C ASP A 233 4.05 63.99 16.44
N GLY A 234 3.06 64.81 16.07
CA GLY A 234 3.19 65.85 15.04
C GLY A 234 3.34 65.35 13.61
N ARG A 235 3.28 64.02 13.37
CA ARG A 235 3.37 63.45 12.01
C ARG A 235 2.06 63.60 11.25
N ALA A 236 2.15 63.62 9.91
CA ALA A 236 0.97 63.70 9.04
C ALA A 236 -0.03 62.57 9.32
N ASP A 237 -1.33 62.92 9.37
CA ASP A 237 -2.44 62.01 9.67
C ASP A 237 -2.40 60.69 8.88
N GLY A 238 -2.09 60.79 7.59
CA GLY A 238 -1.94 59.64 6.70
C GLY A 238 -0.88 58.64 7.14
N THR A 239 0.30 59.12 7.55
CA THR A 239 1.41 58.29 7.99
C THR A 239 1.06 57.58 9.30
N ARG A 240 0.42 58.30 10.24
CA ARG A 240 -0.01 57.73 11.51
C ARG A 240 -1.08 56.64 11.32
N LEU A 241 -2.02 56.84 10.39
CA LEU A 241 -3.04 55.85 10.03
C LEU A 241 -2.44 54.59 9.37
N LEU A 242 -1.43 54.73 8.51
CA LEU A 242 -0.72 53.60 7.90
C LEU A 242 0.00 52.76 8.96
N GLU A 243 0.65 53.39 9.93
CA GLU A 243 1.30 52.69 11.04
C GLU A 243 0.29 52.00 11.96
N LEU A 244 -0.84 52.65 12.27
CA LEU A 244 -1.92 52.04 13.02
C LEU A 244 -2.46 50.78 12.31
N HIS A 245 -2.64 50.85 10.98
CA HIS A 245 -3.06 49.70 10.18
C HIS A 245 -2.06 48.54 10.27
N GLN A 246 -0.76 48.82 10.14
CA GLN A 246 0.27 47.79 10.26
C GLN A 246 0.33 47.18 11.67
N ARG A 247 0.16 47.99 12.73
CA ARG A 247 0.11 47.51 14.11
C ARG A 247 -1.11 46.59 14.33
N GLU A 248 -2.28 47.01 13.87
CA GLU A 248 -3.53 46.24 13.94
C GLU A 248 -3.46 44.95 13.14
N GLN A 249 -2.92 44.99 11.92
CA GLN A 249 -2.74 43.83 11.07
C GLN A 249 -1.80 42.81 11.72
N ARG A 250 -0.72 43.27 12.37
CA ARG A 250 0.18 42.41 13.16
C ARG A 250 -0.55 41.81 14.36
N ALA A 251 -1.30 42.59 15.13
CA ALA A 251 -2.04 42.08 16.28
C ALA A 251 -3.07 41.01 15.87
N ARG A 252 -3.83 41.26 14.79
CA ARG A 252 -4.86 40.34 14.27
C ARG A 252 -4.27 39.08 13.66
N THR A 253 -3.14 39.17 12.94
CA THR A 253 -2.43 37.98 12.42
C THR A 253 -1.85 37.12 13.54
N HIS A 254 -1.52 37.72 14.69
CA HIS A 254 -1.08 37.00 15.89
C HIS A 254 -2.24 36.55 16.79
N GLY A 255 -3.48 36.72 16.33
CA GLY A 255 -4.68 36.21 17.02
C GLY A 255 -5.10 36.99 18.26
N VAL A 256 -4.73 38.27 18.37
CA VAL A 256 -5.25 39.16 19.42
C VAL A 256 -6.75 39.40 19.20
N ALA A 257 -7.54 39.22 20.26
CA ALA A 257 -8.98 39.43 20.25
C ALA A 257 -9.32 40.87 19.83
N SER A 258 -10.32 41.00 18.97
CA SER A 258 -10.73 42.34 18.54
C SER A 258 -11.32 43.10 19.72
N ARG A 259 -11.12 44.42 19.78
CA ARG A 259 -11.82 45.28 20.76
C ARG A 259 -13.33 45.04 20.68
N GLY A 260 -13.95 44.63 21.77
CA GLY A 260 -15.38 44.32 21.83
C GLY A 260 -15.80 42.92 21.31
N ASP A 261 -14.85 42.04 20.96
CA ASP A 261 -15.15 40.69 20.49
C ASP A 261 -15.78 39.83 21.61
N THR A 262 -16.88 39.13 21.31
CA THR A 262 -17.62 38.30 22.27
C THR A 262 -17.60 36.83 21.84
N GLY A 263 -17.38 35.92 22.79
CA GLY A 263 -17.39 34.47 22.54
C GLY A 263 -16.10 33.92 21.91
N ALA A 264 -16.17 33.53 20.64
CA ALA A 264 -15.22 32.61 19.99
C ALA A 264 -13.78 33.17 19.85
N GLY A 265 -13.61 34.48 19.66
CA GLY A 265 -12.28 35.10 19.55
C GLY A 265 -11.46 35.05 20.84
N ARG A 266 -12.10 35.39 21.98
CA ARG A 266 -11.48 35.30 23.31
C ARG A 266 -11.20 33.86 23.73
N GLU A 267 -12.14 32.94 23.47
CA GLU A 267 -11.94 31.52 23.75
C GLU A 267 -10.74 30.96 22.98
N ARG A 268 -10.59 31.30 21.70
CA ARG A 268 -9.45 30.91 20.87
C ARG A 268 -8.11 31.34 21.47
N GLN A 269 -8.00 32.61 21.87
CA GLN A 269 -6.75 33.16 22.39
C GLN A 269 -6.44 32.59 23.78
N ALA A 270 -7.45 32.39 24.63
CA ALA A 270 -7.31 31.70 25.90
C ALA A 270 -6.82 30.25 25.71
N LEU A 271 -7.36 29.54 24.71
CA LEU A 271 -6.92 28.18 24.36
C LEU A 271 -5.47 28.13 23.89
N ILE A 272 -5.06 29.05 23.01
CA ILE A 272 -3.67 29.12 22.52
C ILE A 272 -2.71 29.47 23.67
N ALA A 273 -3.03 30.50 24.46
CA ALA A 273 -2.18 30.95 25.56
C ALA A 273 -2.02 29.88 26.65
N ALA A 274 -3.11 29.21 27.04
CA ALA A 274 -3.07 28.14 28.03
C ALA A 274 -2.46 26.83 27.48
N GLY A 275 -2.68 26.55 26.18
CA GLY A 275 -2.31 25.29 25.54
C GLY A 275 -0.84 25.21 25.13
N MET A 276 -0.21 26.31 24.70
CA MET A 276 1.08 26.26 23.99
C MET A 276 2.20 25.57 24.77
N THR A 277 2.29 25.82 26.09
CA THR A 277 3.28 25.16 26.94
C THR A 277 3.08 23.64 26.97
N ARG A 278 1.83 23.18 27.16
CA ARG A 278 1.46 21.76 27.13
C ARG A 278 1.73 21.14 25.77
N TRP A 279 1.33 21.81 24.69
CA TRP A 279 1.51 21.33 23.32
C TRP A 279 3.00 21.14 22.99
N SER A 280 3.84 22.09 23.41
CA SER A 280 5.30 22.01 23.22
C SER A 280 5.95 20.89 24.03
N ALA A 281 5.48 20.62 25.25
CA ALA A 281 5.97 19.52 26.07
C ALA A 281 5.57 18.17 25.48
N PHE A 282 4.32 18.04 25.04
CA PHE A 282 3.82 16.87 24.35
C PHE A 282 4.59 16.60 23.05
N SER A 283 4.92 17.64 22.28
CA SER A 283 5.74 17.54 21.07
C SER A 283 7.10 16.87 21.32
N LYS A 284 7.78 17.21 22.42
CA LYS A 284 9.05 16.60 22.81
C LYS A 284 8.88 15.13 23.16
N ARG A 285 7.87 14.79 23.96
CA ARG A 285 7.56 13.39 24.33
C ARG A 285 7.16 12.56 23.12
N LEU A 286 6.32 13.11 22.24
CA LEU A 286 5.95 12.50 20.97
C LEU A 286 7.18 12.21 20.12
N THR A 287 8.11 13.15 20.01
CA THR A 287 9.36 12.97 19.24
C THR A 287 10.22 11.84 19.83
N ALA A 288 10.34 11.76 21.16
CA ALA A 288 11.07 10.68 21.83
C ALA A 288 10.38 9.32 21.61
N ALA A 289 9.06 9.28 21.77
CA ALA A 289 8.25 8.07 21.59
C ALA A 289 8.18 7.61 20.12
N GLN A 290 8.29 8.53 19.15
CA GLN A 290 8.43 8.19 17.73
C GLN A 290 9.79 7.55 17.41
N LYS A 291 10.87 7.94 18.10
CA LYS A 291 12.20 7.35 17.91
C LYS A 291 12.37 6.01 18.62
N GLY A 292 11.93 5.92 19.88
CA GLY A 292 12.11 4.73 20.73
C GLY A 292 10.91 3.77 20.77
N GLY A 293 9.75 4.20 20.29
CA GLY A 293 8.47 3.50 20.46
C GLY A 293 7.85 3.73 21.85
N LEU A 294 6.55 3.45 21.97
CA LEU A 294 5.79 3.60 23.22
C LEU A 294 6.35 2.77 24.39
N ALA A 295 6.99 1.63 24.10
CA ALA A 295 7.57 0.77 25.13
C ALA A 295 8.64 1.49 25.98
N VAL A 296 9.34 2.47 25.40
CA VAL A 296 10.36 3.28 26.10
C VAL A 296 9.74 4.18 27.18
N LEU A 297 8.44 4.46 27.10
CA LEU A 297 7.73 5.27 28.10
C LEU A 297 7.35 4.47 29.35
N GLY A 298 7.45 3.13 29.33
CA GLY A 298 6.91 2.28 30.40
C GLY A 298 5.38 2.30 30.48
N GLU A 299 4.78 1.49 31.35
CA GLU A 299 3.32 1.39 31.44
C GLU A 299 2.67 2.72 31.85
N GLN A 300 3.19 3.35 32.90
CA GLN A 300 2.66 4.62 33.39
C GLN A 300 2.83 5.75 32.36
N GLY A 301 4.00 5.83 31.71
CA GLY A 301 4.23 6.85 30.68
C GLY A 301 3.37 6.65 29.43
N VAL A 302 2.98 5.41 29.09
CA VAL A 302 1.98 5.16 28.02
C VAL A 302 0.60 5.65 28.43
N ARG A 303 0.16 5.41 29.68
CA ARG A 303 -1.13 5.91 30.18
C ARG A 303 -1.18 7.44 30.14
N ASP A 304 -0.12 8.10 30.60
CA ASP A 304 0.00 9.56 30.58
C ASP A 304 0.00 10.09 29.14
N PHE A 305 0.70 9.41 28.23
CA PHE A 305 0.73 9.78 26.81
C PHE A 305 -0.65 9.69 26.15
N VAL A 306 -1.45 8.66 26.47
CA VAL A 306 -2.83 8.52 25.97
C VAL A 306 -3.73 9.64 26.52
N ALA A 307 -3.59 9.98 27.80
CA ALA A 307 -4.35 11.07 28.42
C ALA A 307 -4.01 12.42 27.77
N GLU A 308 -2.72 12.71 27.55
CA GLU A 308 -2.26 13.92 26.87
C GLU A 308 -2.75 13.97 25.43
N TYR A 309 -2.70 12.86 24.70
CA TYR A 309 -3.25 12.77 23.34
C TYR A 309 -4.74 13.12 23.28
N ARG A 310 -5.55 12.61 24.21
CA ARG A 310 -6.98 12.95 24.30
C ARG A 310 -7.19 14.43 24.61
N ALA A 311 -6.37 15.00 25.49
CA ALA A 311 -6.40 16.43 25.79
C ALA A 311 -6.05 17.29 24.56
N MET A 312 -5.00 16.93 23.81
CA MET A 312 -4.63 17.63 22.56
C MET A 312 -5.75 17.55 21.50
N SER A 313 -6.41 16.39 21.41
CA SER A 313 -7.54 16.14 20.51
C SER A 313 -8.73 17.04 20.86
N ALA A 314 -9.04 17.18 22.15
CA ALA A 314 -10.09 18.09 22.64
C ALA A 314 -9.73 19.57 22.40
N ASP A 315 -8.47 19.96 22.66
CA ASP A 315 -7.98 21.31 22.39
C ASP A 315 -8.12 21.65 20.89
N LEU A 316 -7.83 20.70 19.99
CA LEU A 316 -7.95 20.87 18.54
C LEU A 316 -9.41 21.01 18.09
N ALA A 317 -10.30 20.19 18.65
CA ALA A 317 -11.73 20.29 18.36
C ALA A 317 -12.28 21.66 18.78
N ARG A 318 -11.96 22.13 20.00
CA ARG A 318 -12.36 23.47 20.47
C ARG A 318 -11.75 24.58 19.62
N LEU A 319 -10.46 24.49 19.29
CA LEU A 319 -9.77 25.50 18.48
C LEU A 319 -10.36 25.59 17.07
N ARG A 320 -10.76 24.47 16.46
CA ARG A 320 -11.47 24.45 15.16
C ARG A 320 -12.81 25.16 15.24
N THR A 321 -13.61 24.85 16.26
CA THR A 321 -14.91 25.50 16.49
C THR A 321 -14.75 27.01 16.69
N ALA A 322 -13.80 27.43 17.53
CA ALA A 322 -13.52 28.83 17.84
C ALA A 322 -12.93 29.63 16.66
N SER A 323 -12.42 28.94 15.63
CA SER A 323 -11.76 29.59 14.49
C SER A 323 -12.69 29.91 13.31
N SER A 324 -13.95 29.47 13.33
CA SER A 324 -14.97 29.77 12.30
C SER A 324 -14.49 29.67 10.85
N GLY A 325 -13.65 28.67 10.53
CA GLY A 325 -13.10 28.45 9.19
C GLY A 325 -11.83 29.25 8.83
N ARG A 326 -11.29 30.07 9.74
CA ARG A 326 -9.97 30.72 9.57
C ARG A 326 -8.85 29.69 9.73
N SER A 327 -7.88 29.70 8.81
CA SER A 327 -6.67 28.88 8.90
C SER A 327 -5.64 29.53 9.83
N LEU A 328 -5.27 28.85 10.92
CA LEU A 328 -4.30 29.34 11.92
C LEU A 328 -3.12 28.39 12.05
N ASP A 329 -1.93 28.94 12.22
CA ASP A 329 -0.68 28.17 12.38
C ASP A 329 -0.74 27.24 13.61
N GLU A 330 -1.38 27.69 14.69
CA GLU A 330 -1.58 26.90 15.91
C GLU A 330 -2.51 25.71 15.68
N MET A 331 -3.56 25.88 14.88
CA MET A 331 -4.46 24.79 14.50
C MET A 331 -3.71 23.74 13.68
N PHE A 332 -2.86 24.16 12.74
CA PHE A 332 -1.99 23.26 12.00
C PHE A 332 -0.95 22.57 12.89
N TYR A 333 -0.37 23.28 13.85
CA TYR A 333 0.57 22.72 14.81
C TYR A 333 -0.07 21.63 15.66
N LEU A 334 -1.20 21.93 16.29
CA LEU A 334 -1.91 20.99 17.15
C LEU A 334 -2.48 19.81 16.35
N GLY A 335 -2.99 20.07 15.15
CA GLY A 335 -3.36 19.03 14.18
C GLY A 335 -2.24 18.03 13.90
N ARG A 336 -1.01 18.51 13.71
CA ARG A 336 0.17 17.65 13.51
C ARG A 336 0.55 16.84 14.75
N LEU A 337 0.42 17.40 15.94
CA LEU A 337 0.68 16.68 17.20
C LEU A 337 -0.33 15.54 17.40
N VAL A 338 -1.62 15.83 17.22
CA VAL A 338 -2.70 14.84 17.34
C VAL A 338 -2.52 13.74 16.30
N ALA A 339 -2.27 14.08 15.04
CA ALA A 339 -2.00 13.09 13.99
C ALA A 339 -0.77 12.21 14.31
N GLY A 340 0.34 12.83 14.75
CA GLY A 340 1.56 12.12 15.08
C GLY A 340 1.39 11.15 16.26
N ALA A 341 0.62 11.54 17.27
CA ALA A 341 0.30 10.72 18.42
C ALA A 341 -0.73 9.62 18.11
N HIS A 342 -1.76 9.94 17.33
CA HIS A 342 -2.75 8.98 16.82
C HIS A 342 -2.03 7.85 16.07
N ASN A 343 -1.14 8.21 15.14
CA ASN A 343 -0.34 7.27 14.37
C ASN A 343 0.57 6.40 15.25
N LEU A 344 0.94 6.84 16.45
CA LEU A 344 1.79 6.09 17.37
C LEU A 344 0.96 5.13 18.25
N LEU A 345 -0.18 5.60 18.77
CA LEU A 345 -1.08 4.86 19.67
C LEU A 345 -1.85 3.77 18.93
N TYR A 346 -2.42 4.13 17.78
CA TYR A 346 -3.19 3.23 16.93
C TYR A 346 -2.33 2.52 15.89
N ARG A 347 -1.00 2.56 16.08
CA ARG A 347 -0.06 1.79 15.29
C ARG A 347 -0.27 0.30 15.56
N ASP A 348 -0.97 -0.37 14.67
CA ASP A 348 -0.96 -1.82 14.64
C ASP A 348 0.45 -2.27 14.23
N ARG A 349 1.27 -2.73 15.19
CA ARG A 349 2.61 -3.31 14.97
C ARG A 349 2.51 -4.71 14.33
N GLY A 350 1.53 -4.93 13.45
CA GLY A 350 1.21 -6.21 12.84
C GLY A 350 2.22 -6.76 11.83
N MET A 351 3.48 -6.29 11.84
CA MET A 351 4.51 -6.66 10.86
C MET A 351 5.79 -7.24 11.48
N GLY A 352 5.71 -7.72 12.73
CA GLY A 352 6.70 -8.72 13.17
C GLY A 352 6.52 -10.03 12.41
N LEU A 353 7.56 -10.88 12.35
CA LEU A 353 7.53 -12.22 11.75
C LEU A 353 6.25 -13.02 12.14
N ARG A 354 5.76 -12.84 13.37
CA ARG A 354 4.52 -13.43 13.88
C ARG A 354 3.26 -13.06 13.08
N GLY A 355 3.15 -11.81 12.62
CA GLY A 355 2.02 -11.34 11.80
C GLY A 355 2.02 -11.96 10.41
N ALA A 356 3.20 -12.07 9.78
CA ALA A 356 3.37 -12.74 8.49
C ALA A 356 3.07 -14.24 8.61
N VAL A 357 3.56 -14.91 9.65
CA VAL A 357 3.27 -16.33 9.94
C VAL A 357 1.76 -16.54 10.16
N ARG A 358 1.10 -15.68 10.94
CA ARG A 358 -0.36 -15.75 11.14
C ARG A 358 -1.12 -15.58 9.82
N PHE A 359 -0.76 -14.57 9.03
CA PHE A 359 -1.38 -14.36 7.72
C PHE A 359 -1.22 -15.60 6.83
N LEU A 360 0.01 -16.11 6.71
CA LEU A 360 0.34 -17.18 5.77
C LEU A 360 -0.15 -18.56 6.18
N PHE A 361 -0.15 -18.89 7.47
CA PHE A 361 -0.51 -20.23 7.98
C PHE A 361 -1.89 -20.31 8.65
N THR A 362 -2.58 -19.17 8.81
CA THR A 362 -3.93 -19.13 9.41
C THR A 362 -4.95 -18.51 8.47
N GLU A 363 -4.73 -17.27 8.02
CA GLU A 363 -5.71 -16.54 7.21
C GLU A 363 -5.79 -17.07 5.77
N VAL A 364 -4.64 -17.33 5.16
CA VAL A 364 -4.57 -17.81 3.78
C VAL A 364 -5.18 -19.21 3.61
N PRO A 365 -4.81 -20.25 4.39
CA PRO A 365 -5.43 -21.57 4.28
C PRO A 365 -6.94 -21.55 4.49
N ARG A 366 -7.41 -20.74 5.45
CA ARG A 366 -8.85 -20.56 5.71
C ARG A 366 -9.57 -20.01 4.49
N GLU A 367 -8.97 -19.06 3.77
CA GLU A 367 -9.57 -18.50 2.55
C GLU A 367 -9.54 -19.50 1.38
N VAL A 368 -8.49 -20.31 1.25
CA VAL A 368 -8.44 -21.39 0.25
C VAL A 368 -9.60 -22.37 0.47
N ARG A 369 -9.85 -22.80 1.72
CA ARG A 369 -11.02 -23.65 2.05
C ARG A 369 -12.35 -22.95 1.76
N ARG A 370 -12.48 -21.68 2.14
CA ARG A 370 -13.70 -20.88 1.90
C ARG A 370 -14.00 -20.71 0.41
N SER A 371 -12.97 -20.72 -0.42
CA SER A 371 -13.07 -20.53 -1.87
C SER A 371 -12.94 -21.84 -2.66
N ALA A 372 -13.25 -22.98 -2.04
CA ALA A 372 -13.14 -24.30 -2.69
C ALA A 372 -13.95 -24.41 -3.98
N ALA A 373 -15.15 -23.82 -4.06
CA ALA A 373 -16.00 -23.89 -5.25
C ALA A 373 -15.36 -23.23 -6.51
N PRO A 374 -14.94 -21.96 -6.50
CA PRO A 374 -14.25 -21.38 -7.67
C PRO A 374 -12.91 -22.06 -7.95
N ILE A 375 -12.22 -22.59 -6.94
CA ILE A 375 -10.98 -23.37 -7.14
C ILE A 375 -11.27 -24.70 -7.84
N ALA A 376 -12.36 -25.38 -7.47
CA ALA A 376 -12.80 -26.61 -8.12
C ALA A 376 -13.20 -26.38 -9.59
N LEU A 377 -13.84 -25.25 -9.89
CA LEU A 377 -14.08 -24.85 -11.28
C LEU A 377 -12.77 -24.66 -12.05
N ALA A 378 -11.78 -24.00 -11.46
CA ALA A 378 -10.46 -23.83 -12.09
C ALA A 378 -9.76 -25.17 -12.31
N ALA A 379 -9.85 -26.08 -11.33
CA ALA A 379 -9.34 -27.44 -11.44
C ALA A 379 -10.04 -28.23 -12.55
N LEU A 380 -11.37 -28.12 -12.68
CA LEU A 380 -12.11 -28.78 -13.76
C LEU A 380 -11.66 -28.28 -15.14
N LEU A 381 -11.48 -26.96 -15.29
CA LEU A 381 -11.04 -26.34 -16.53
C LEU A 381 -9.57 -26.66 -16.87
N LEU A 382 -8.75 -27.01 -15.90
CA LEU A 382 -7.37 -27.45 -16.10
C LEU A 382 -7.30 -28.95 -16.40
N PHE A 383 -7.81 -29.77 -15.47
CA PHE A 383 -7.66 -31.23 -15.51
C PHE A 383 -8.61 -31.93 -16.48
N GLY A 384 -9.80 -31.36 -16.74
CA GLY A 384 -10.74 -31.91 -17.73
C GLY A 384 -10.13 -31.96 -19.13
N PRO A 385 -9.69 -30.81 -19.69
CA PRO A 385 -8.99 -30.77 -20.97
C PRO A 385 -7.67 -31.55 -20.96
N ALA A 386 -6.94 -31.58 -19.83
CA ALA A 386 -5.72 -32.39 -19.71
C ALA A 386 -5.99 -33.89 -19.88
N LEU A 387 -7.03 -34.41 -19.22
CA LEU A 387 -7.42 -35.81 -19.35
C LEU A 387 -7.84 -36.13 -20.79
N ILE A 388 -8.67 -35.27 -21.39
CA ILE A 388 -9.12 -35.43 -22.78
C ILE A 388 -7.92 -35.45 -23.74
N ALA A 389 -6.99 -34.50 -23.59
CA ALA A 389 -5.80 -34.42 -24.43
C ALA A 389 -4.86 -35.63 -24.24
N ALA A 390 -4.64 -36.08 -23.01
CA ALA A 390 -3.81 -37.25 -22.72
C ALA A 390 -4.38 -38.52 -23.36
N VAL A 391 -5.68 -38.77 -23.18
CA VAL A 391 -6.36 -39.92 -23.81
C VAL A 391 -6.34 -39.81 -25.34
N SER A 392 -6.60 -38.62 -25.88
CA SER A 392 -6.62 -38.40 -27.33
C SER A 392 -5.25 -38.66 -27.97
N VAL A 393 -4.16 -38.16 -27.37
CA VAL A 393 -2.80 -38.37 -27.87
C VAL A 393 -2.37 -39.84 -27.79
N THR A 394 -2.77 -40.57 -26.75
CA THR A 394 -2.44 -42.02 -26.65
C THR A 394 -3.20 -42.88 -27.65
N ARG A 395 -4.42 -42.47 -28.05
CA ARG A 395 -5.27 -43.25 -28.97
C ARG A 395 -5.12 -42.87 -30.43
N VAL A 396 -4.72 -41.63 -30.72
CA VAL A 396 -4.63 -41.10 -32.09
C VAL A 396 -3.19 -40.66 -32.35
N PRO A 397 -2.35 -41.49 -33.00
CA PRO A 397 -0.93 -41.17 -33.23
C PRO A 397 -0.70 -39.86 -33.99
N ALA A 398 -1.61 -39.48 -34.89
CA ALA A 398 -1.54 -38.21 -35.62
C ALA A 398 -1.58 -36.98 -34.70
N LEU A 399 -2.26 -37.09 -33.55
CA LEU A 399 -2.33 -36.01 -32.56
C LEU A 399 -1.04 -35.87 -31.74
N ALA A 400 -0.24 -36.94 -31.65
CA ALA A 400 0.99 -36.94 -30.88
C ALA A 400 2.05 -35.99 -31.45
N SER A 401 1.98 -35.62 -32.74
CA SER A 401 2.88 -34.65 -33.39
C SER A 401 2.31 -33.23 -33.53
N GLN A 402 1.02 -33.03 -33.26
CA GLN A 402 0.32 -31.75 -33.52
C GLN A 402 -0.08 -30.99 -32.25
N LEU A 403 -0.48 -31.70 -31.19
CA LEU A 403 -0.99 -31.10 -29.96
C LEU A 403 0.10 -30.71 -28.94
N PRO A 404 1.14 -31.53 -28.71
CA PRO A 404 2.21 -31.16 -27.79
C PRO A 404 3.04 -29.96 -28.29
N PRO A 405 3.57 -29.13 -27.38
CA PRO A 405 4.52 -28.08 -27.77
C PRO A 405 5.75 -28.66 -28.50
N ALA A 406 6.23 -27.97 -29.54
CA ALA A 406 7.36 -28.42 -30.36
C ALA A 406 8.62 -28.77 -29.55
N ALA A 407 8.93 -27.98 -28.52
CA ALA A 407 10.06 -28.26 -27.61
C ALA A 407 9.90 -29.58 -26.83
N MET A 408 8.67 -30.01 -26.54
CA MET A 408 8.40 -31.26 -25.82
C MET A 408 8.44 -32.48 -26.72
N LEU A 409 8.16 -32.32 -28.03
CA LEU A 409 8.33 -33.38 -29.04
C LEU A 409 9.80 -33.82 -29.11
N GLN A 410 10.69 -32.86 -29.29
CA GLN A 410 12.13 -33.11 -29.32
C GLN A 410 12.61 -33.74 -28.00
N ARG A 411 12.22 -33.18 -26.85
CA ARG A 411 12.56 -33.76 -25.53
C ARG A 411 12.06 -35.19 -25.34
N ALA A 412 10.87 -35.52 -25.86
CA ALA A 412 10.35 -36.88 -25.75
C ALA A 412 11.17 -37.87 -26.61
N GLU A 413 11.60 -37.46 -27.80
CA GLU A 413 12.50 -38.28 -28.63
C GLU A 413 13.87 -38.47 -27.99
N ASP A 414 14.44 -37.41 -27.43
CA ASP A 414 15.68 -37.45 -26.67
C ASP A 414 15.52 -38.39 -25.46
N GLY A 415 14.42 -38.27 -24.73
CA GLY A 415 14.05 -39.13 -23.60
C GLY A 415 13.96 -40.61 -23.97
N VAL A 416 13.41 -40.97 -25.14
CA VAL A 416 13.44 -42.37 -25.62
C VAL A 416 14.87 -42.85 -25.85
N ARG A 417 15.73 -42.03 -26.47
CA ARG A 417 17.14 -42.39 -26.70
C ARG A 417 17.92 -42.52 -25.39
N ARG A 418 17.59 -41.72 -24.38
CA ARG A 418 18.20 -41.75 -23.04
C ARG A 418 17.72 -42.95 -22.22
N SER A 419 16.42 -43.22 -22.22
CA SER A 419 15.83 -44.37 -21.53
C SER A 419 16.44 -45.69 -22.01
N ARG A 420 16.73 -45.82 -23.30
CA ARG A 420 17.43 -47.01 -23.86
C ARG A 420 18.86 -47.16 -23.36
N ARG A 421 19.50 -46.08 -22.94
CA ARG A 421 20.85 -46.05 -22.35
C ARG A 421 20.85 -46.12 -20.82
N GLY A 422 19.67 -46.21 -20.18
CA GLY A 422 19.54 -46.14 -18.73
C GLY A 422 19.81 -44.75 -18.14
N GLU A 423 19.78 -43.70 -18.97
CA GLU A 423 20.06 -42.32 -18.57
C GLU A 423 18.79 -41.58 -18.10
N GLY A 424 18.97 -40.52 -17.30
CA GLY A 424 17.87 -39.71 -16.76
C GLY A 424 17.13 -38.85 -17.79
N TYR A 425 16.16 -38.04 -17.32
CA TYR A 425 15.26 -37.24 -18.16
C TYR A 425 15.93 -36.04 -18.87
N ILE A 426 16.96 -35.43 -18.26
CA ILE A 426 17.64 -34.23 -18.78
C ILE A 426 19.02 -34.63 -19.31
N ASP A 427 19.45 -34.02 -20.42
CA ASP A 427 20.82 -34.15 -20.93
C ASP A 427 21.82 -33.37 -20.07
N ASP A 428 22.98 -33.95 -19.77
CA ASP A 428 23.90 -33.44 -18.74
C ASP A 428 25.12 -32.72 -19.34
N PRO A 429 24.98 -31.47 -19.80
CA PRO A 429 25.95 -30.44 -19.50
C PRO A 429 25.56 -29.85 -18.16
N GLN A 430 26.25 -30.27 -17.09
CA GLN A 430 26.07 -29.85 -15.68
C GLN A 430 25.96 -28.33 -15.45
N LEU A 431 26.24 -27.53 -16.47
CA LEU A 431 25.96 -26.11 -16.57
C LEU A 431 24.47 -25.76 -16.56
N LEU A 432 23.66 -26.27 -17.49
CA LEU A 432 22.39 -25.59 -17.83
C LEU A 432 21.26 -25.89 -16.83
N ARG A 433 21.45 -26.83 -15.89
CA ARG A 433 20.42 -27.29 -14.94
C ARG A 433 19.84 -26.14 -14.08
N PRO A 434 20.62 -25.27 -13.44
CA PRO A 434 20.07 -24.18 -12.61
C PRO A 434 19.33 -23.13 -13.44
N VAL A 435 19.80 -22.86 -14.66
CA VAL A 435 19.17 -21.89 -15.58
C VAL A 435 17.83 -22.44 -16.10
N MET A 436 17.81 -23.70 -16.52
CA MET A 436 16.58 -24.37 -16.98
C MET A 436 15.54 -24.44 -15.85
N ALA A 437 15.90 -24.91 -14.66
CA ALA A 437 14.97 -24.96 -13.53
C ALA A 437 14.44 -23.57 -13.16
N SER A 438 15.31 -22.54 -13.12
CA SER A 438 14.89 -21.16 -12.84
C SER A 438 13.95 -20.60 -13.92
N SER A 439 14.16 -20.98 -15.19
CA SER A 439 13.32 -20.55 -16.31
C SER A 439 11.93 -21.17 -16.28
N ILE A 440 11.83 -22.45 -15.91
CA ILE A 440 10.54 -23.15 -15.81
C ILE A 440 9.77 -22.64 -14.59
N ALA A 441 10.42 -22.52 -13.43
CA ALA A 441 9.81 -21.92 -12.24
C ALA A 441 9.27 -20.50 -12.51
N THR A 442 10.03 -19.67 -13.24
CA THR A 442 9.58 -18.33 -13.64
C THR A 442 8.38 -18.37 -14.58
N ASN A 443 8.35 -19.31 -15.52
CA ASN A 443 7.21 -19.51 -16.42
C ASN A 443 5.95 -19.93 -15.64
N ASN A 444 6.07 -20.89 -14.72
CA ASN A 444 4.95 -21.37 -13.90
C ASN A 444 4.37 -20.23 -13.04
N VAL A 445 5.22 -19.38 -12.49
CA VAL A 445 4.80 -18.13 -11.84
C VAL A 445 4.03 -17.24 -12.82
N GLN A 446 4.59 -16.92 -13.98
CA GLN A 446 3.95 -16.03 -14.95
C GLN A 446 2.57 -16.54 -15.38
N VAL A 447 2.44 -17.82 -15.71
CA VAL A 447 1.16 -18.45 -16.07
C VAL A 447 0.17 -18.37 -14.91
N THR A 448 0.58 -18.72 -13.69
CA THR A 448 -0.28 -18.66 -12.50
C THR A 448 -0.83 -17.25 -12.26
N PHE A 449 0.03 -16.25 -12.35
CA PHE A 449 -0.37 -14.85 -12.19
C PHE A 449 -1.22 -14.35 -13.36
N ALA A 450 -0.94 -14.76 -14.60
CA ALA A 450 -1.75 -14.42 -15.75
C ALA A 450 -3.16 -15.00 -15.63
N VAL A 451 -3.29 -16.27 -15.22
CA VAL A 451 -4.57 -16.92 -14.92
C VAL A 451 -5.34 -16.14 -13.85
N PHE A 452 -4.69 -15.69 -12.78
CA PHE A 452 -5.32 -14.83 -11.78
C PHE A 452 -5.76 -13.48 -12.38
N ALA A 453 -4.88 -12.82 -13.14
CA ALA A 453 -5.08 -11.51 -13.75
C ALA A 453 -6.25 -11.49 -14.74
N GLY A 454 -6.36 -12.53 -15.56
CA GLY A 454 -7.42 -12.71 -16.55
C GLY A 454 -8.82 -12.64 -15.95
N GLY A 455 -8.96 -12.86 -14.64
CA GLY A 455 -10.22 -12.77 -13.91
C GLY A 455 -10.85 -11.38 -14.02
N MET A 456 -10.04 -10.32 -14.01
CA MET A 456 -10.53 -8.95 -14.15
C MET A 456 -11.06 -8.63 -15.55
N ALA A 457 -10.61 -9.37 -16.56
CA ALA A 457 -11.16 -9.34 -17.91
C ALA A 457 -12.33 -10.33 -18.06
N VAL A 458 -13.24 -10.34 -17.07
CA VAL A 458 -14.50 -11.11 -17.11
C VAL A 458 -14.24 -12.64 -17.17
N ALA A 459 -13.14 -13.10 -16.57
CA ALA A 459 -12.67 -14.50 -16.55
C ALA A 459 -12.33 -15.15 -17.91
N LEU A 460 -12.65 -14.56 -19.06
CA LEU A 460 -12.44 -15.20 -20.36
C LEU A 460 -10.96 -15.58 -20.60
N PRO A 461 -9.97 -14.69 -20.35
CA PRO A 461 -8.56 -15.08 -20.48
C PRO A 461 -8.15 -16.16 -19.47
N SER A 462 -8.68 -16.14 -18.25
CA SER A 462 -8.38 -17.18 -17.24
C SER A 462 -8.88 -18.54 -17.69
N VAL A 463 -10.12 -18.62 -18.20
CA VAL A 463 -10.70 -19.86 -18.74
C VAL A 463 -9.85 -20.38 -19.89
N MET A 464 -9.56 -19.51 -20.87
CA MET A 464 -8.73 -19.87 -22.02
C MET A 464 -7.35 -20.39 -21.59
N MET A 465 -6.66 -19.69 -20.68
CA MET A 465 -5.35 -20.12 -20.20
C MET A 465 -5.40 -21.43 -19.44
N LEU A 466 -6.40 -21.66 -18.57
CA LEU A 466 -6.55 -22.93 -17.86
C LEU A 466 -6.79 -24.08 -18.82
N VAL A 467 -7.66 -23.90 -19.81
CA VAL A 467 -7.95 -24.91 -20.84
C VAL A 467 -6.72 -25.19 -21.69
N LEU A 468 -6.04 -24.16 -22.21
CA LEU A 468 -4.85 -24.33 -23.05
C LEU A 468 -3.68 -24.96 -22.28
N ASN A 469 -3.47 -24.58 -21.02
CA ASN A 469 -2.47 -25.23 -20.17
C ASN A 469 -2.86 -26.68 -19.88
N GLY A 470 -4.15 -26.96 -19.65
CA GLY A 470 -4.67 -28.31 -19.50
C GLY A 470 -4.36 -29.17 -20.72
N ILE A 471 -4.72 -28.69 -21.91
CA ILE A 471 -4.42 -29.37 -23.18
C ILE A 471 -2.91 -29.62 -23.33
N SER A 472 -2.07 -28.63 -23.04
CA SER A 472 -0.61 -28.73 -23.12
C SER A 472 -0.04 -29.80 -22.16
N ILE A 473 -0.46 -29.79 -20.89
CA ILE A 473 -0.02 -30.78 -19.90
C ILE A 473 -0.50 -32.17 -20.30
N GLY A 474 -1.77 -32.29 -20.68
CA GLY A 474 -2.36 -33.56 -21.11
C GLY A 474 -1.69 -34.15 -22.34
N SER A 475 -1.41 -33.32 -23.36
CA SER A 475 -0.77 -33.79 -24.58
C SER A 475 0.67 -34.25 -24.33
N VAL A 476 1.42 -33.59 -23.44
CA VAL A 476 2.74 -34.05 -23.01
C VAL A 476 2.65 -35.36 -22.24
N VAL A 477 1.74 -35.49 -21.27
CA VAL A 477 1.54 -36.76 -20.55
C VAL A 477 1.19 -37.90 -21.51
N GLY A 478 0.27 -37.65 -22.45
CA GLY A 478 -0.14 -38.63 -23.46
C GLY A 478 1.01 -39.03 -24.40
N LEU A 479 1.84 -38.09 -24.82
CA LEU A 479 3.01 -38.34 -25.68
C LEU A 479 4.06 -39.20 -24.97
N TYR A 480 4.36 -38.92 -23.71
CA TYR A 480 5.33 -39.69 -22.95
C TYR A 480 4.81 -41.09 -22.60
N ALA A 481 3.51 -41.20 -22.32
CA ALA A 481 2.85 -42.48 -22.10
C ALA A 481 2.88 -43.36 -23.37
N SER A 482 2.55 -42.79 -24.54
CA SER A 482 2.55 -43.54 -25.81
C SER A 482 3.94 -44.01 -26.24
N LYS A 483 5.00 -43.31 -25.81
CA LYS A 483 6.40 -43.69 -26.03
C LYS A 483 6.99 -44.63 -24.96
N GLY A 484 6.20 -45.03 -23.95
CA GLY A 484 6.66 -45.90 -22.87
C GLY A 484 7.65 -45.27 -21.89
N ILE A 485 7.82 -43.94 -21.92
CA ILE A 485 8.76 -43.18 -21.09
C ILE A 485 8.07 -42.30 -20.04
N GLY A 486 6.79 -42.58 -19.74
CA GLY A 486 6.00 -41.85 -18.75
C GLY A 486 6.65 -41.79 -17.36
N GLY A 487 7.40 -42.82 -16.97
CA GLY A 487 8.14 -42.85 -15.70
C GLY A 487 9.21 -41.76 -15.58
N LEU A 488 9.88 -41.40 -16.69
CA LEU A 488 10.87 -40.32 -16.69
C LEU A 488 10.22 -38.94 -16.47
N LEU A 489 9.10 -38.70 -17.15
CA LEU A 489 8.31 -37.48 -16.96
C LEU A 489 7.78 -37.40 -15.52
N LEU A 490 7.25 -38.51 -15.00
CA LEU A 490 6.73 -38.59 -13.64
C LEU A 490 7.84 -38.34 -12.60
N ALA A 491 9.01 -38.96 -12.77
CA ALA A 491 10.17 -38.73 -11.91
C ALA A 491 10.59 -37.26 -11.89
N PHE A 492 10.51 -36.57 -13.02
CA PHE A 492 10.88 -35.17 -13.12
C PHE A 492 9.84 -34.23 -12.47
N VAL A 493 8.55 -34.45 -12.75
CA VAL A 493 7.46 -33.54 -12.38
C VAL A 493 6.90 -33.80 -10.97
N ALA A 494 6.85 -35.06 -10.52
CA ALA A 494 6.18 -35.43 -9.26
C ALA A 494 6.64 -34.66 -8.01
N PRO A 495 7.93 -34.34 -7.80
CA PRO A 495 8.38 -33.64 -6.60
C PRO A 495 7.72 -32.28 -6.37
N HIS A 496 7.45 -31.51 -7.43
CA HIS A 496 6.92 -30.15 -7.35
C HIS A 496 5.50 -30.01 -7.91
N GLY A 497 5.10 -30.87 -8.86
CA GLY A 497 3.88 -30.71 -9.66
C GLY A 497 2.59 -30.65 -8.85
N VAL A 498 2.50 -31.34 -7.71
CA VAL A 498 1.35 -31.25 -6.79
C VAL A 498 1.12 -29.81 -6.32
N LEU A 499 2.19 -29.14 -5.90
CA LEU A 499 2.13 -27.77 -5.37
C LEU A 499 1.85 -26.76 -6.48
N GLU A 500 2.48 -26.94 -7.65
CA GLU A 500 2.31 -26.01 -8.79
C GLU A 500 0.92 -26.09 -9.40
N LEU A 501 0.44 -27.29 -9.70
CA LEU A 501 -0.88 -27.47 -10.30
C LEU A 501 -1.98 -27.02 -9.35
N PHE A 502 -1.81 -27.26 -8.04
CA PHE A 502 -2.71 -26.70 -7.04
C PHE A 502 -2.63 -25.16 -6.99
N ALA A 503 -1.42 -24.58 -7.04
CA ALA A 503 -1.23 -23.13 -7.05
C ALA A 503 -1.92 -22.44 -8.24
N ILE A 504 -1.85 -23.03 -9.45
CA ILE A 504 -2.56 -22.55 -10.65
C ILE A 504 -4.07 -22.60 -10.44
N CYS A 505 -4.60 -23.69 -9.87
CA CYS A 505 -6.04 -23.81 -9.58
C CYS A 505 -6.50 -22.77 -8.55
N VAL A 506 -5.70 -22.55 -7.49
CA VAL A 506 -5.98 -21.53 -6.46
C VAL A 506 -5.98 -20.12 -7.07
N ALA A 507 -5.02 -19.83 -7.94
CA ALA A 507 -4.94 -18.56 -8.66
C ALA A 507 -6.13 -18.36 -9.60
N GLY A 508 -6.54 -19.41 -10.34
CA GLY A 508 -7.75 -19.42 -11.16
C GLY A 508 -9.01 -19.15 -10.35
N GLY A 509 -9.15 -19.79 -9.18
CA GLY A 509 -10.24 -19.50 -8.25
C GLY A 509 -10.25 -18.04 -7.78
N GLY A 510 -9.08 -17.46 -7.52
CA GLY A 510 -8.92 -16.02 -7.24
C GLY A 510 -9.35 -15.13 -8.41
N GLY A 511 -8.97 -15.48 -9.63
CA GLY A 511 -9.41 -14.79 -10.85
C GLY A 511 -10.94 -14.83 -11.01
N PHE A 512 -11.56 -15.99 -10.78
CA PHE A 512 -13.02 -16.14 -10.86
C PHE A 512 -13.77 -15.36 -9.78
N LEU A 513 -13.21 -15.20 -8.58
CA LEU A 513 -13.79 -14.30 -7.57
C LEU A 513 -13.79 -12.84 -8.04
N LEU A 514 -12.71 -12.38 -8.70
CA LEU A 514 -12.65 -11.04 -9.28
C LEU A 514 -13.68 -10.88 -10.41
N ALA A 515 -13.79 -11.88 -11.30
CA ALA A 515 -14.79 -11.88 -12.37
C ALA A 515 -16.22 -11.86 -11.84
N ALA A 516 -16.51 -12.65 -10.81
CA ALA A 516 -17.83 -12.71 -10.19
C ALA A 516 -18.24 -11.35 -9.59
N ALA A 517 -17.30 -10.56 -9.09
CA ALA A 517 -17.60 -9.20 -8.61
C ALA A 517 -18.08 -8.25 -9.72
N LEU A 518 -17.68 -8.50 -10.97
CA LEU A 518 -18.06 -7.69 -12.12
C LEU A 518 -19.35 -8.21 -12.78
N LEU A 519 -19.44 -9.54 -12.94
CA LEU A 519 -20.53 -10.23 -13.62
C LEU A 519 -21.77 -10.44 -12.77
N ILE A 520 -21.58 -10.95 -11.54
CA ILE A 520 -22.65 -11.42 -10.67
C ILE A 520 -22.44 -10.84 -9.25
N PRO A 521 -22.52 -9.51 -9.07
CA PRO A 521 -22.23 -8.87 -7.78
C PRO A 521 -23.30 -9.13 -6.71
N GLY A 522 -24.44 -9.74 -7.07
CA GLY A 522 -25.60 -9.94 -6.19
C GLY A 522 -26.19 -8.61 -5.75
N ASN A 523 -26.53 -8.48 -4.46
CA ASN A 523 -27.12 -7.27 -3.87
C ASN A 523 -26.10 -6.14 -3.60
N ARG A 524 -24.84 -6.33 -3.99
CA ARG A 524 -23.77 -5.33 -3.79
C ARG A 524 -23.56 -4.54 -5.08
N THR A 525 -23.09 -3.31 -4.97
CA THR A 525 -22.56 -2.61 -6.14
C THR A 525 -21.30 -3.31 -6.65
N ARG A 526 -21.02 -3.26 -7.96
CA ARG A 526 -19.79 -3.84 -8.54
C ARG A 526 -18.52 -3.37 -7.82
N GLY A 527 -18.46 -2.10 -7.44
CA GLY A 527 -17.34 -1.53 -6.69
C GLY A 527 -17.16 -2.18 -5.31
N ARG A 528 -18.25 -2.35 -4.55
CA ARG A 528 -18.19 -3.02 -3.23
C ARG A 528 -17.89 -4.51 -3.37
N ALA A 529 -18.50 -5.18 -4.34
CA ALA A 529 -18.21 -6.58 -4.65
C ALA A 529 -16.73 -6.78 -5.02
N LEU A 530 -16.13 -5.86 -5.78
CA LEU A 530 -14.72 -5.93 -6.17
C LEU A 530 -13.78 -5.76 -4.97
N VAL A 531 -14.12 -4.89 -4.01
CA VAL A 531 -13.37 -4.76 -2.76
C VAL A 531 -13.46 -6.05 -1.94
N ASP A 532 -14.67 -6.58 -1.74
CA ASP A 532 -14.91 -7.77 -0.92
C ASP A 532 -14.24 -9.01 -1.52
N ASN A 533 -14.48 -9.28 -2.81
CA ASN A 533 -13.88 -10.41 -3.51
C ASN A 533 -12.38 -10.19 -3.76
N GLY A 534 -11.93 -8.95 -3.96
CA GLY A 534 -10.52 -8.61 -4.10
C GLY A 534 -9.71 -8.97 -2.87
N ARG A 535 -10.21 -8.65 -1.66
CA ARG A 535 -9.56 -9.05 -0.40
C ARG A 535 -9.43 -10.56 -0.26
N ARG A 536 -10.38 -11.33 -0.77
CA ARG A 536 -10.34 -12.80 -0.78
C ARG A 536 -9.36 -13.32 -1.82
N ALA A 537 -9.45 -12.81 -3.06
CA ALA A 537 -8.60 -13.15 -4.18
C ALA A 537 -7.11 -12.91 -3.88
N VAL A 538 -6.79 -11.82 -3.17
CA VAL A 538 -5.45 -11.53 -2.65
C VAL A 538 -4.87 -12.65 -1.79
N ARG A 539 -5.67 -13.25 -0.89
CA ARG A 539 -5.19 -14.35 -0.04
C ARG A 539 -4.93 -15.60 -0.87
N LEU A 540 -5.74 -15.84 -1.90
CA LEU A 540 -5.54 -16.96 -2.82
C LEU A 540 -4.25 -16.80 -3.63
N ILE A 541 -3.98 -15.62 -4.21
CA ILE A 541 -2.73 -15.39 -4.94
C ILE A 541 -1.51 -15.38 -4.01
N ALA A 542 -1.66 -14.97 -2.74
CA ALA A 542 -0.61 -15.14 -1.73
C ALA A 542 -0.33 -16.62 -1.44
N ALA A 543 -1.38 -17.47 -1.38
CA ALA A 543 -1.23 -18.93 -1.27
C ALA A 543 -0.45 -19.48 -2.48
N SER A 544 -0.87 -19.13 -3.70
CA SER A 544 -0.21 -19.57 -4.92
C SER A 544 1.26 -19.17 -4.96
N THR A 545 1.57 -17.91 -4.62
CA THR A 545 2.97 -17.43 -4.52
C THR A 545 3.79 -18.26 -3.55
N PHE A 546 3.27 -18.51 -2.34
CA PHE A 546 3.98 -19.29 -1.32
C PHE A 546 4.25 -20.74 -1.77
N LEU A 547 3.24 -21.39 -2.37
CA LEU A 547 3.36 -22.75 -2.87
C LEU A 547 4.32 -22.83 -4.06
N LEU A 548 4.30 -21.86 -4.96
CA LEU A 548 5.23 -21.79 -6.10
C LEU A 548 6.68 -21.57 -5.68
N VAL A 549 6.94 -20.83 -4.59
CA VAL A 549 8.30 -20.68 -4.06
C VAL A 549 8.82 -22.03 -3.57
N ILE A 550 8.00 -22.82 -2.87
CA ILE A 550 8.38 -24.17 -2.43
C ILE A 550 8.55 -25.10 -3.64
N ALA A 551 7.63 -25.02 -4.60
CA ALA A 551 7.67 -25.83 -5.80
C ALA A 551 8.91 -25.55 -6.65
N GLY A 552 9.23 -24.28 -6.90
CA GLY A 552 10.44 -23.87 -7.62
C GLY A 552 11.73 -24.28 -6.92
N ALA A 553 11.75 -24.33 -5.58
CA ALA A 553 12.87 -24.91 -4.85
C ALA A 553 12.98 -26.42 -5.10
N LEU A 554 11.89 -27.16 -5.05
CA LEU A 554 11.89 -28.60 -5.36
C LEU A 554 12.26 -28.87 -6.83
N GLU A 555 11.81 -28.03 -7.75
CA GLU A 555 12.18 -28.08 -9.16
C GLU A 555 13.68 -27.81 -9.38
N GLY A 556 14.26 -26.84 -8.66
CA GLY A 556 15.67 -26.50 -8.76
C GLY A 556 16.61 -27.55 -8.13
N PHE A 557 16.21 -28.12 -7.00
CA PHE A 557 17.10 -28.96 -6.18
C PHE A 557 16.80 -30.46 -6.28
N VAL A 558 15.55 -30.88 -6.46
CA VAL A 558 15.15 -32.30 -6.40
C VAL A 558 14.91 -32.90 -7.78
N SER A 559 14.14 -32.22 -8.63
CA SER A 559 13.80 -32.73 -9.96
C SER A 559 15.00 -33.11 -10.85
N PRO A 560 16.11 -32.33 -10.87
CA PRO A 560 17.27 -32.62 -11.72
C PRO A 560 18.18 -33.74 -11.19
N ILE A 561 17.94 -34.27 -9.98
CA ILE A 561 18.78 -35.33 -9.41
C ILE A 561 18.54 -36.64 -10.18
N GLU A 562 19.55 -37.13 -10.91
CA GLU A 562 19.41 -38.32 -11.75
C GLU A 562 19.62 -39.64 -11.00
N TRP A 563 20.53 -39.66 -10.02
CA TRP A 563 20.86 -40.87 -9.26
C TRP A 563 19.78 -41.26 -8.23
N TRP A 564 18.77 -40.41 -8.02
CA TRP A 564 17.73 -40.68 -7.03
C TRP A 564 16.56 -41.46 -7.69
N PRO A 565 16.27 -42.70 -7.24
CA PRO A 565 15.19 -43.51 -7.79
C PRO A 565 13.81 -42.82 -7.75
N LEU A 566 12.92 -43.30 -8.62
CA LEU A 566 11.53 -42.83 -8.73
C LEU A 566 10.81 -42.92 -7.39
N GLU A 567 10.98 -44.00 -6.60
CA GLU A 567 10.28 -44.12 -5.31
C GLU A 567 10.66 -42.99 -4.35
N GLY A 568 11.93 -42.58 -4.35
CA GLY A 568 12.41 -41.45 -3.56
C GLY A 568 11.77 -40.12 -3.96
N LYS A 569 11.65 -39.88 -5.28
CA LYS A 569 10.96 -38.69 -5.80
C LYS A 569 9.45 -38.71 -5.55
N LEU A 570 8.84 -39.89 -5.59
CA LEU A 570 7.44 -40.08 -5.19
C LEU A 570 7.24 -39.88 -3.69
N ALA A 571 8.21 -40.25 -2.84
CA ALA A 571 8.16 -39.96 -1.41
C ALA A 571 8.20 -38.44 -1.14
N VAL A 572 9.02 -37.68 -1.87
CA VAL A 572 8.99 -36.21 -1.81
C VAL A 572 7.62 -35.68 -2.25
N SER A 573 7.04 -36.23 -3.32
CA SER A 573 5.68 -35.88 -3.75
C SER A 573 4.63 -36.17 -2.67
N ALA A 574 4.70 -37.32 -2.01
CA ALA A 574 3.82 -37.66 -0.89
C ALA A 574 4.00 -36.69 0.29
N MET A 575 5.23 -36.27 0.59
CA MET A 575 5.49 -35.25 1.61
C MET A 575 4.88 -33.89 1.24
N THR A 576 4.91 -33.49 -0.04
CA THR A 576 4.24 -32.24 -0.46
C THR A 576 2.73 -32.32 -0.34
N VAL A 577 2.13 -33.49 -0.59
CA VAL A 577 0.70 -33.75 -0.33
C VAL A 577 0.38 -33.62 1.17
N VAL A 578 1.17 -34.28 2.03
CA VAL A 578 0.99 -34.20 3.50
C VAL A 578 1.15 -32.76 4.00
N PHE A 579 2.17 -32.05 3.48
CA PHE A 579 2.36 -30.64 3.75
C PHE A 579 1.15 -29.83 3.33
N LEU A 580 0.64 -30.01 2.10
CA LEU A 580 -0.50 -29.26 1.58
C LEU A 580 -1.76 -29.52 2.41
N VAL A 581 -2.07 -30.77 2.74
CA VAL A 581 -3.20 -31.12 3.60
C VAL A 581 -3.06 -30.50 4.99
N SER A 582 -1.87 -30.55 5.58
CA SER A 582 -1.58 -29.95 6.89
C SER A 582 -1.69 -28.43 6.86
N TYR A 583 -1.15 -27.79 5.82
CA TYR A 583 -1.25 -26.36 5.55
C TYR A 583 -2.71 -25.93 5.43
N LEU A 584 -3.52 -26.67 4.65
CA LEU A 584 -4.94 -26.43 4.50
C LEU A 584 -5.75 -26.71 5.76
N ARG A 585 -5.24 -27.45 6.74
CA ARG A 585 -5.86 -27.60 8.08
C ARG A 585 -5.45 -26.47 9.05
N GLY A 586 -4.44 -25.69 8.69
CA GLY A 586 -4.03 -24.47 9.39
C GLY A 586 -5.21 -23.53 9.62
N GLY A 587 -5.36 -23.07 10.87
CA GLY A 587 -6.44 -22.18 11.30
C GLY A 587 -7.74 -22.84 11.77
N ASN A 588 -7.76 -24.15 12.05
CA ASN A 588 -8.88 -24.84 12.71
C ASN A 588 -8.94 -24.63 14.24
N ARG A 589 -7.92 -24.04 14.87
CA ARG A 589 -8.01 -23.63 16.28
C ARG A 589 -8.73 -22.28 16.36
N SER A 590 -10.05 -22.36 16.55
CA SER A 590 -10.90 -21.27 17.01
C SER A 590 -10.36 -20.67 18.32
N THR A 591 -10.27 -19.33 18.40
CA THR A 591 -11.10 -18.48 19.27
C THR A 591 -10.56 -17.04 19.25
N LEU A 592 -11.28 -16.16 18.57
CA LEU A 592 -11.84 -14.91 19.08
C LEU A 592 -12.74 -14.37 17.96
N PRO A 593 -13.93 -13.84 18.27
CA PRO A 593 -14.78 -13.23 17.26
C PRO A 593 -13.97 -12.13 16.56
N THR A 594 -13.82 -12.26 15.25
CA THR A 594 -13.25 -11.21 14.42
C THR A 594 -14.16 -9.98 14.55
N MET A 595 -13.72 -8.97 15.31
CA MET A 595 -14.24 -7.60 15.26
C MET A 595 -14.00 -6.92 13.89
N ASP A 596 -13.86 -7.69 12.80
CA ASP A 596 -13.71 -7.19 11.43
C ASP A 596 -15.06 -7.13 10.69
N ALA A 597 -16.18 -7.30 11.39
CA ALA A 597 -17.53 -7.14 10.84
C ALA A 597 -18.24 -5.83 11.23
N ASP A 598 -17.76 -5.03 12.20
CA ASP A 598 -18.61 -3.97 12.79
C ASP A 598 -18.26 -2.52 12.45
N VAL A 599 -17.23 -2.23 11.66
CA VAL A 599 -16.93 -0.83 11.32
C VAL A 599 -17.97 -0.22 10.37
N THR A 600 -18.76 -1.04 9.66
CA THR A 600 -19.90 -0.55 8.88
C THR A 600 -21.19 -0.40 9.69
N ASP A 601 -21.31 -1.02 10.86
CA ASP A 601 -22.53 -0.93 11.70
C ASP A 601 -22.42 0.10 12.82
N SER A 602 -21.22 0.50 13.24
CA SER A 602 -21.03 1.65 14.15
C SER A 602 -21.57 2.96 13.56
N GLY A 603 -21.49 3.12 12.24
CA GLY A 603 -22.11 4.26 11.54
C GLY A 603 -23.64 4.20 11.52
N ALA A 604 -24.21 3.00 11.38
CA ALA A 604 -25.66 2.79 11.42
C ALA A 604 -26.24 2.96 12.83
N LEU A 605 -25.52 2.51 13.86
CA LEU A 605 -25.84 2.72 15.28
C LEU A 605 -25.69 4.19 15.69
N ALA A 606 -24.67 4.90 15.20
CA ALA A 606 -24.53 6.34 15.40
C ALA A 606 -25.66 7.13 14.72
N LEU A 607 -26.05 6.76 13.49
CA LEU A 607 -27.20 7.35 12.79
C LEU A 607 -28.55 7.01 13.45
N ALA A 608 -28.71 5.81 14.01
CA ALA A 608 -29.89 5.42 14.78
C ALA A 608 -29.97 6.19 16.11
N ALA A 609 -28.84 6.38 16.81
CA ALA A 609 -28.77 7.18 18.03
C ALA A 609 -29.02 8.68 17.77
N ILE A 610 -28.57 9.21 16.62
CA ILE A 610 -28.85 10.60 16.19
C ILE A 610 -30.32 10.77 15.79
N ARG A 611 -30.96 9.76 15.18
CA ARG A 611 -32.40 9.78 14.87
C ARG A 611 -33.27 9.65 16.12
N ALA A 612 -32.86 8.85 17.11
CA ALA A 612 -33.57 8.72 18.38
C ALA A 612 -33.54 10.02 19.20
N ARG A 613 -32.44 10.78 19.17
CA ARG A 613 -32.30 12.10 19.84
C ARG A 613 -33.02 13.26 19.14
N ARG A 614 -33.57 13.07 17.95
CA ARG A 614 -34.40 14.10 17.25
C ARG A 614 -35.90 13.84 17.39
N ALA A 615 -36.29 12.72 18.01
CA ALA A 615 -37.69 12.35 18.24
C ALA A 615 -38.12 12.48 19.72
N THR A 616 -37.24 13.00 20.57
CA THR A 616 -37.46 13.45 21.96
C THR A 616 -36.97 14.88 22.07
#